data_AF-A0A932EAQ7-F1
#
_entry.id   AF-A0A932EAQ7-F1
#
_cell.length_a   1.000
_cell.length_b   1.000
_cell.length_c   1.000
_cell.angle_alpha   90.00
_cell.angle_beta   90.00
_cell.angle_gamma   90.00
#
_symmetry.space_group_name_H-M   'P 1'
#
loop_
_entity.id
_entity.type
_entity.pdbx_description
1 polymer ?
#
loop_
_entity_poly.entity_id
_entity_poly.type
_entity_poly.pdbx_seq_one_letter_code
_entity_poly.pdbx_strand_id
1 'polypeptide(L)' 'MGQKVHPIGLRLGIVANWKSRWFAPKKFRQYLKEDVKIRDYLMRKFASSAVD' A
#
# COMPACT_ATOMS: atom_id res chain seq x y z
N MET A 1 10.84 -10.50 23.90
CA MET A 1 11.48 -9.41 23.14
C MET A 1 10.96 -9.47 21.70
N GLY A 2 9.98 -8.64 21.33
CA GLY A 2 9.24 -8.80 20.06
C GLY A 2 7.97 -7.94 19.92
N GLN A 3 7.84 -6.87 20.70
CA GLN A 3 6.64 -6.02 20.75
C GLN A 3 6.85 -4.67 20.05
N LYS A 4 7.60 -4.64 18.95
CA LYS A 4 7.80 -3.40 18.19
C LYS A 4 6.79 -3.32 17.06
N VAL A 5 5.92 -2.30 17.12
CA VAL A 5 4.93 -2.00 16.09
C VAL A 5 5.63 -1.47 14.83
N HIS A 6 5.06 -1.74 13.65
CA HIS A 6 5.56 -1.17 12.41
C HIS A 6 5.47 0.37 12.43
N PRO A 7 6.59 1.10 12.29
CA PRO A 7 6.63 2.55 12.52
C PRO A 7 5.79 3.35 11.52
N ILE A 8 5.63 2.86 10.28
CA ILE A 8 4.75 3.50 9.29
C ILE A 8 3.30 3.36 9.73
N GLY A 9 2.90 2.19 10.22
CA GLY A 9 1.54 1.93 10.67
C GLY A 9 1.18 2.80 11.87
N LEU A 10 2.11 2.93 12.82
CA LEU A 10 1.96 3.78 14.00
C LEU A 10 1.77 5.27 13.66
N ARG A 11 2.33 5.74 12.54
CA ARG A 11 2.32 7.15 12.13
C ARG A 11 1.27 7.48 11.07
N LEU A 12 0.51 6.49 10.59
CA LEU A 12 -0.58 6.71 9.63
C LEU A 12 -1.63 7.64 10.26
N GLY A 13 -1.97 8.72 9.55
CA GLY A 13 -2.95 9.71 10.01
C GLY A 13 -2.41 10.79 10.95
N ILE A 14 -1.14 10.70 11.41
CA ILE A 14 -0.47 11.75 12.17
C ILE A 14 0.53 12.50 11.29
N VAL A 15 1.54 11.77 10.79
CA VAL A 15 2.64 12.32 9.98
C VAL A 15 2.71 11.62 8.62
N ALA A 16 2.34 10.34 8.55
CA ALA A 16 2.35 9.55 7.32
C ALA A 16 0.94 9.44 6.70
N ASN A 17 0.89 9.54 5.37
CA ASN A 17 -0.34 9.40 4.59
C ASN A 17 -0.47 7.99 3.99
N TRP A 18 -1.70 7.64 3.59
CA TRP A 18 -1.99 6.40 2.87
C TRP A 18 -1.33 6.38 1.48
N LYS A 19 -0.68 5.26 1.13
CA LYS A 19 -0.09 5.06 -0.21
C LYS A 19 -1.16 4.96 -1.32
N SER A 20 -2.32 4.38 -1.04
CA SER A 20 -3.49 4.38 -1.94
C SER A 20 -4.63 5.18 -1.32
N ARG A 21 -5.21 6.12 -2.06
CA ARG A 21 -6.32 6.98 -1.62
C ARG A 21 -7.49 6.88 -2.60
N TRP A 22 -8.54 6.18 -2.19
CA TRP A 22 -9.79 6.04 -2.95
C TRP A 22 -10.92 5.66 -1.98
N PHE A 23 -12.16 5.96 -2.34
CA PHE A 23 -13.34 5.64 -1.54
C PHE A 23 -14.35 4.86 -2.39
N ALA A 24 -14.69 3.62 -1.97
CA ALA A 24 -15.55 2.74 -2.74
C ALA A 24 -16.34 1.78 -1.85
N PRO A 25 -17.43 2.23 -1.21
CA PRO A 25 -18.16 1.46 -0.20
C PRO A 25 -18.74 0.13 -0.72
N LYS A 26 -19.20 0.07 -1.98
CA LYS A 26 -19.75 -1.17 -2.59
C LYS A 26 -18.71 -2.00 -3.36
N LYS A 27 -17.59 -1.40 -3.76
CA LYS A 27 -16.59 -2.01 -4.66
C LYS A 27 -15.22 -2.21 -4.00
N PHE A 28 -15.12 -2.02 -2.69
CA PHE A 28 -13.86 -2.10 -1.93
C PHE A 28 -13.06 -3.38 -2.24
N ARG A 29 -13.71 -4.55 -2.21
CA ARG A 29 -13.06 -5.84 -2.48
C ARG A 29 -12.44 -5.90 -3.88
N GLN A 30 -13.14 -5.36 -4.89
CA GLN A 30 -12.67 -5.38 -6.26
C GLN A 30 -11.46 -4.45 -6.41
N TYR A 31 -11.56 -3.22 -5.91
CA TYR A 31 -10.49 -2.23 -6.02
C TYR A 31 -9.25 -2.61 -5.21
N LEU A 32 -9.41 -3.24 -4.05
CA LEU A 32 -8.28 -3.80 -3.30
C LEU A 32 -7.55 -4.89 -4.12
N LYS A 33 -8.29 -5.78 -4.77
CA LYS A 33 -7.71 -6.84 -5.61
C LYS A 33 -6.99 -6.27 -6.83
N GLU A 34 -7.53 -5.22 -7.43
CA GLU A 34 -6.91 -4.51 -8.54
C GLU A 34 -5.65 -3.75 -8.09
N ASP A 35 -5.68 -3.06 -6.95
CA ASP A 35 -4.55 -2.32 -6.37
C ASP A 35 -3.34 -3.24 -6.10
N VAL A 36 -3.58 -4.44 -5.54
CA VAL A 36 -2.52 -5.45 -5.33
C VAL A 36 -1.92 -5.92 -6.65
N LYS A 37 -2.77 -6.27 -7.64
CA LYS A 37 -2.30 -6.73 -8.95
C LYS A 37 -1.48 -5.67 -9.68
N ILE A 38 -1.91 -4.41 -9.61
CA ILE A 38 -1.21 -3.29 -10.24
C ILE A 38 0.16 -3.11 -9.58
N ARG A 39 0.24 -3.14 -8.25
CA ARG A 39 1.53 -3.06 -7.55
C ARG A 39 2.47 -4.20 -7.94
N ASP A 40 1.99 -5.44 -7.92
CA ASP A 40 2.82 -6.60 -8.29
C ASP A 40 3.34 -6.48 -9.72
N TYR A 41 2.49 -6.03 -10.66
CA TYR A 41 2.90 -5.80 -12.04
C TYR A 41 3.96 -4.70 -12.15
N LEU A 42 3.75 -3.56 -11.47
CA LEU A 42 4.68 -2.44 -11.48
C LEU A 42 6.04 -2.82 -10.88
N MET A 43 6.04 -3.51 -9.72
CA MET A 43 7.28 -3.97 -9.08
C MET A 43 8.07 -4.92 -9.98
N ARG A 44 7.40 -5.82 -10.71
CA ARG A 44 8.06 -6.71 -11.67
C ARG A 44 8.61 -5.96 -12.88
N LYS A 45 7.80 -5.05 -13.44
CA LYS A 45 8.16 -4.30 -14.64
C LYS A 45 9.31 -3.33 -14.40
N PHE A 46 9.33 -2.70 -13.22
CA PHE A 46 10.34 -1.72 -12.84
C PHE A 46 11.41 -2.31 -11.92
N ALA A 47 11.61 -3.63 -11.88
CA ALA A 47 12.57 -4.26 -10.96
C ALA A 47 14.02 -3.74 -11.14
N SER A 48 14.40 -3.31 -12.34
CA SER A 48 15.71 -2.72 -12.65
C SER A 48 15.80 -1.22 -12.38
N SER A 49 14.66 -0.57 -12.13
CA SER A 49 14.57 0.83 -11.76
C SER A 49 14.36 0.86 -10.26
N ALA A 50 15.18 1.58 -9.49
CA ALA A 50 15.07 1.63 -8.03
C ALA A 50 13.80 2.37 -7.56
N VAL A 51 12.63 1.78 -7.83
CA VAL A 51 11.30 2.30 -7.52
C VAL A 51 10.85 1.67 -6.21
N ASP A 52 10.44 2.52 -5.26
CA ASP A 52 10.14 2.22 -3.84
C ASP A 52 8.66 2.52 -3.50
#